data_AF-A0A6A4Z5B2-F1
#
_entry.id   AF-A0A6A4Z5B2-F1
#
_cell.length_a   1.000
_cell.length_b   1.000
_cell.length_c   1.000
_cell.angle_alpha   90.00
_cell.angle_beta   90.00
_cell.angle_gamma   90.00
#
_symmetry.space_group_name_H-M   'P 1'
#
loop_
_entity.id
_entity.type
_entity.pdbx_description
1 polymer ?
#
loop_
_entity_poly.entity_id
_entity_poly.type
_entity_poly.pdbx_seq_one_letter_code
_entity_poly.pdbx_strand_id
1 'polypeptide(L)'
;DAAARGVQVYVLIYKEHKFVLPNDSQHARDELRGPNIHVSRHPEFYLVPQMWSHHEKIVVIDQSVAFVGGLDIALGRYDSPAHDLVDSGPQQTWTGQDYSNPRVRDFVDVANHRAELIDREAVPRMPWHDIHCRLEGPVALDVAHHFILRWNFTVENKVVSIRSPQRPMLLPFAKPIWEATDYALNGSGTDAVNCQIVRSLCQWSGGIATEKSIQEAYIDLIRTAQHFIYIENQFFVSGFEHEKNVANRVVDALYHRIVAAHEAKQTFRVMFLMPLLPSFEGAVTSSSSASLRAVMHWQYTTICRGGNSLLERLAKIVPDPSQYVAFFGLRQHAMLGTQVVTEMIYIHSKLMIVDDRMAII
;
A
#
# COMPACT_ATOMS: atom_id res chain seq x y z
N ASP A 1 27.32 -0.04 1.37
CA ASP A 1 27.93 -0.95 2.38
C ASP A 1 27.64 -2.43 2.18
N ALA A 2 26.38 -2.89 2.21
CA ALA A 2 26.08 -4.32 2.07
C ALA A 2 26.67 -4.94 0.79
N ALA A 3 26.49 -4.27 -0.36
CA ALA A 3 27.10 -4.69 -1.62
C ALA A 3 28.63 -4.76 -1.57
N ALA A 4 29.28 -3.86 -0.82
CA ALA A 4 30.73 -3.85 -0.63
C ALA A 4 31.23 -5.02 0.22
N ARG A 5 30.37 -5.57 1.09
CA ARG A 5 30.61 -6.82 1.83
C ARG A 5 30.34 -8.10 1.01
N GLY A 6 30.02 -7.97 -0.28
CA GLY A 6 29.76 -9.09 -1.18
C GLY A 6 28.29 -9.50 -1.34
N VAL A 7 27.36 -8.82 -0.66
CA VAL A 7 25.92 -9.10 -0.78
C VAL A 7 25.43 -8.76 -2.18
N GLN A 8 24.70 -9.67 -2.82
CA GLN A 8 24.00 -9.40 -4.07
C GLN A 8 22.67 -8.71 -3.77
N VAL A 9 22.44 -7.54 -4.36
CA VAL A 9 21.24 -6.73 -4.17
C VAL A 9 20.46 -6.68 -5.48
N TYR A 10 19.21 -7.14 -5.45
CA TYR A 10 18.32 -7.16 -6.61
C TYR A 10 17.14 -6.24 -6.35
N VAL A 11 16.90 -5.28 -7.25
CA VAL A 11 15.84 -4.28 -7.09
C VAL A 11 14.96 -4.28 -8.33
N LEU A 12 13.67 -4.52 -8.14
CA LEU A 12 12.65 -4.42 -9.18
C LEU A 12 11.76 -3.21 -8.88
N ILE A 13 11.81 -2.19 -9.73
CA ILE A 13 11.09 -0.92 -9.55
C ILE A 13 10.02 -0.77 -10.63
N TYR A 14 8.85 -0.23 -10.27
CA TYR A 14 7.86 0.15 -11.27
C TYR A 14 8.43 1.20 -12.23
N LYS A 15 8.28 0.97 -13.53
CA LYS A 15 8.60 1.95 -14.57
C LYS A 15 7.35 2.79 -14.82
N GLU A 16 7.35 4.01 -14.33
CA GLU A 16 6.24 4.95 -14.46
C GLU A 16 6.12 5.56 -15.87
N HIS A 17 4.92 6.07 -16.18
CA HIS A 17 4.74 7.05 -17.24
C HIS A 17 5.19 8.42 -16.75
N LYS A 18 6.35 8.90 -17.21
CA LYS A 18 7.01 10.13 -16.72
C LYS A 18 6.17 11.40 -16.79
N PHE A 19 5.15 11.44 -17.66
CA PHE A 19 4.24 12.59 -17.77
C PHE A 19 3.06 12.53 -16.80
N VAL A 20 2.88 11.41 -16.09
CA VAL A 20 1.73 11.14 -15.22
C VAL A 20 2.15 11.05 -13.75
N LEU A 21 3.34 10.53 -13.47
CA LEU A 21 3.80 10.25 -12.11
C LEU A 21 5.20 10.84 -11.85
N PRO A 22 5.42 11.48 -10.69
CA PRO A 22 6.69 12.14 -10.35
C PRO A 22 7.76 11.19 -9.77
N ASN A 23 7.54 9.87 -9.79
CA ASN A 23 8.36 8.89 -9.08
C ASN A 23 9.85 8.85 -9.50
N ASP A 24 10.14 9.23 -10.74
CA ASP A 24 11.46 9.13 -11.40
C ASP A 24 12.23 7.83 -11.10
N SER A 25 11.65 6.69 -11.50
CA SER A 25 12.33 5.39 -11.35
C SER A 25 13.64 5.33 -12.14
N GLN A 26 13.82 6.20 -13.14
CA GLN A 26 15.07 6.28 -13.88
C GLN A 26 16.18 6.82 -12.99
N HIS A 27 15.95 7.93 -12.30
CA HIS A 27 16.88 8.46 -11.32
C HIS A 27 17.21 7.41 -10.25
N ALA A 28 16.19 6.76 -9.66
CA ALA A 28 16.41 5.71 -8.65
C ALA A 28 17.30 4.56 -9.17
N ARG A 29 17.07 4.08 -10.40
CA ARG A 29 17.95 3.08 -11.05
C ARG A 29 19.36 3.62 -11.26
N ASP A 30 19.47 4.89 -11.61
CA ASP A 30 20.76 5.51 -11.94
C ASP A 30 21.61 5.81 -10.71
N GLU A 31 21.00 6.03 -9.55
CA GLU A 31 21.69 6.16 -8.26
C GLU A 31 22.03 4.79 -7.63
N LEU A 32 21.14 3.80 -7.77
CA LEU A 32 21.35 2.44 -7.26
C LEU A 32 22.31 1.65 -8.16
N ARG A 33 23.60 2.01 -8.13
CA ARG A 33 24.66 1.37 -8.94
C ARG A 33 25.78 0.80 -8.07
N GLY A 34 26.32 -0.33 -8.52
CA GLY A 34 27.46 -0.99 -7.90
C GLY A 34 27.68 -2.37 -8.50
N PRO A 35 28.85 -3.00 -8.28
CA PRO A 35 29.20 -4.28 -8.90
C PRO A 35 28.24 -5.42 -8.51
N ASN A 36 27.64 -5.35 -7.31
CA ASN A 36 26.70 -6.35 -6.80
C ASN A 36 25.25 -5.81 -6.72
N ILE A 37 24.94 -4.68 -7.36
CA ILE A 37 23.61 -4.06 -7.33
C ILE A 37 22.99 -4.18 -8.72
N HIS A 38 21.87 -4.90 -8.80
CA HIS A 38 21.17 -5.21 -10.03
C HIS A 38 19.78 -4.57 -9.99
N VAL A 39 19.58 -3.52 -10.78
CA VAL A 39 18.29 -2.82 -10.84
C VAL A 39 17.59 -3.10 -12.16
N SER A 40 16.32 -3.47 -12.07
CA SER A 40 15.43 -3.66 -13.20
C SER A 40 14.16 -2.83 -13.02
N ARG A 41 13.67 -2.26 -14.12
CA ARG A 41 12.40 -1.55 -14.19
C ARG A 41 11.41 -2.27 -15.10
N HIS A 42 10.13 -2.28 -14.74
CA HIS A 42 9.04 -2.91 -15.49
C HIS A 42 7.70 -2.18 -15.21
N PRO A 43 6.75 -2.07 -16.15
CA PRO A 43 6.68 -2.65 -17.50
C PRO A 43 7.50 -1.90 -18.56
N GLU A 44 7.81 -2.58 -19.65
CA GLU A 44 8.31 -1.93 -20.86
C GLU A 44 7.12 -1.49 -21.73
N PHE A 45 7.05 -0.20 -22.06
CA PHE A 45 5.94 0.37 -22.83
C PHE A 45 6.24 0.29 -24.32
N TYR A 46 5.67 -0.71 -25.01
CA TYR A 46 6.01 -0.94 -26.41
C TYR A 46 5.06 -0.26 -27.41
N LEU A 47 3.75 -0.18 -27.15
CA LEU A 47 2.79 0.48 -28.06
C LEU A 47 1.50 0.99 -27.39
N VAL A 48 1.08 0.42 -26.25
CA VAL A 48 -0.16 0.81 -25.55
C VAL A 48 0.19 1.33 -24.15
N PRO A 49 -0.40 2.46 -23.70
CA PRO A 49 -0.22 2.90 -22.32
C PRO A 49 -0.79 1.84 -21.37
N GLN A 50 0.08 1.20 -20.60
CA GLN A 50 -0.31 0.35 -19.50
C GLN A 50 -0.83 1.23 -18.36
N MET A 51 -2.06 0.99 -17.91
CA MET A 51 -2.72 1.76 -16.84
C MET A 51 -2.47 1.17 -15.45
N TRP A 52 -1.92 -0.05 -15.38
CA TRP A 52 -1.59 -0.74 -14.13
C TRP A 52 -0.15 -0.46 -13.68
N SER A 53 0.09 -0.64 -12.39
CA SER A 53 1.42 -0.53 -11.77
C SER A 53 1.82 -1.81 -11.06
N HIS A 54 3.12 -1.95 -10.83
CA HIS A 54 3.63 -2.83 -9.78
C HIS A 54 3.55 -2.04 -8.48
N HIS A 55 2.82 -2.57 -7.48
CA HIS A 55 2.42 -1.78 -6.30
C HIS A 55 2.79 -2.47 -4.98
N GLU A 56 3.28 -3.71 -5.03
CA GLU A 56 3.82 -4.42 -3.89
C GLU A 56 5.07 -3.73 -3.34
N LYS A 57 5.18 -3.66 -2.01
CA LYS A 57 6.39 -3.21 -1.32
C LYS A 57 6.93 -4.39 -0.52
N ILE A 58 8.02 -4.96 -1.02
CA ILE A 58 8.66 -6.10 -0.38
C ILE A 58 10.17 -5.89 -0.27
N VAL A 59 10.73 -6.34 0.85
CA VAL A 59 12.17 -6.53 1.03
C VAL A 59 12.38 -7.95 1.50
N VAL A 60 13.28 -8.68 0.87
CA VAL A 60 13.63 -10.05 1.28
C VAL A 60 15.13 -10.13 1.48
N ILE A 61 15.54 -10.60 2.65
CA ILE A 61 16.94 -10.76 3.07
C ILE A 61 17.19 -12.26 3.20
N ASP A 62 18.19 -12.75 2.46
CA ASP A 62 18.67 -14.13 2.48
C ASP A 62 17.56 -15.20 2.36
N GLN A 63 16.45 -14.86 1.67
CA GLN A 63 15.25 -15.69 1.52
C GLN A 63 14.71 -16.25 2.86
N SER A 64 14.99 -15.57 3.98
CA SER A 64 14.70 -16.04 5.35
C SER A 64 13.99 -14.99 6.21
N VAL A 65 14.18 -13.71 5.89
CA VAL A 65 13.44 -12.58 6.47
C VAL A 65 12.81 -11.79 5.35
N ALA A 66 11.52 -11.51 5.45
CA ALA A 66 10.78 -10.68 4.51
C ALA A 66 10.06 -9.54 5.22
N PHE A 67 9.86 -8.45 4.51
CA PHE A 67 9.03 -7.33 4.91
C PHE A 67 7.97 -7.11 3.84
N VAL A 68 6.70 -6.98 4.23
CA VAL A 68 5.54 -6.80 3.34
C VAL A 68 4.58 -5.80 3.97
N GLY A 69 4.01 -4.90 3.17
CA GLY A 69 2.96 -3.98 3.63
C GLY A 69 2.77 -2.76 2.72
N GLY A 70 2.28 -1.67 3.30
CA GLY A 70 1.95 -0.43 2.57
C GLY A 70 3.11 0.56 2.37
N LEU A 71 4.16 0.47 3.19
CA LEU A 71 5.30 1.39 3.15
C LEU A 71 6.27 1.12 1.99
N ASP A 72 6.42 2.10 1.10
CA ASP A 72 7.55 2.19 0.16
C ASP A 72 8.79 2.73 0.89
N ILE A 73 9.99 2.34 0.41
CA ILE A 73 11.23 3.05 0.72
C ILE A 73 11.26 4.31 -0.17
N ALA A 74 10.56 5.36 0.26
CA ALA A 74 10.34 6.58 -0.51
C ALA A 74 10.10 7.81 0.38
N LEU A 75 10.21 9.00 -0.20
CA LEU A 75 9.96 10.29 0.47
C LEU A 75 8.54 10.39 1.03
N GLY A 76 8.38 11.02 2.18
CA GLY A 76 7.11 11.30 2.85
C GLY A 76 6.47 10.12 3.57
N ARG A 77 7.12 8.95 3.60
CA ARG A 77 6.60 7.73 4.25
C ARG A 77 6.99 7.60 5.71
N TYR A 78 8.14 8.15 6.08
CA TYR A 78 8.60 8.07 7.47
C TYR A 78 7.66 8.87 8.37
N ASP A 79 7.17 8.25 9.44
CA ASP A 79 6.37 8.90 10.46
C ASP A 79 6.44 8.13 11.77
N SER A 80 5.98 8.74 12.85
CA SER A 80 5.79 8.10 14.14
C SER A 80 4.32 8.09 14.53
N PRO A 81 3.89 7.31 15.54
CA PRO A 81 2.51 7.35 16.05
C PRO A 81 2.06 8.72 16.55
N ALA A 82 2.98 9.66 16.81
CA ALA A 82 2.65 11.03 17.19
C ALA A 82 2.03 11.84 16.04
N HIS A 83 2.36 11.48 14.79
CA HIS A 83 1.88 12.15 13.58
C HIS A 83 2.09 13.67 13.62
N ASP A 84 3.33 14.09 13.95
CA ASP A 84 3.67 15.50 14.10
C ASP A 84 3.49 16.27 12.79
N LEU A 85 2.89 17.45 12.90
CA LEU A 85 2.60 18.35 11.76
C LEU A 85 3.74 19.31 11.43
N VAL A 86 4.64 19.54 12.38
CA VAL A 86 5.63 20.64 12.34
C VAL A 86 7.02 20.09 12.67
N ASP A 87 8.02 20.56 11.93
CA ASP A 87 9.43 20.16 12.05
C ASP A 87 10.35 21.37 11.79
N SER A 88 10.11 22.46 12.53
CA SER A 88 10.79 23.77 12.40
C SER A 88 12.02 23.92 13.31
N GLY A 89 12.53 22.81 13.87
CA GLY A 89 13.70 22.79 14.76
C GLY A 89 15.05 22.72 14.02
N PRO A 90 16.17 22.98 14.72
CA PRO A 90 17.52 22.79 14.16
C PRO A 90 17.85 21.32 13.88
N GLN A 91 17.15 20.38 14.54
CA GLN A 91 17.21 18.96 14.27
C GLN A 91 15.92 18.55 13.56
N GLN A 92 15.97 18.60 12.23
CA GLN A 92 14.85 18.23 11.39
C GLN A 92 14.79 16.71 11.24
N THR A 93 13.62 16.15 11.49
CA THR A 93 13.34 14.73 11.22
C THR A 93 13.11 14.51 9.74
N TRP A 94 12.35 15.40 9.09
CA TRP A 94 12.02 15.33 7.68
C TRP A 94 12.79 16.39 6.91
N THR A 95 13.88 15.96 6.26
CA THR A 95 14.77 16.85 5.51
C THR A 95 14.35 17.00 4.06
N GLY A 96 14.51 18.20 3.48
CA GLY A 96 14.23 18.47 2.07
C GLY A 96 12.78 18.12 1.69
N GLN A 97 12.62 17.34 0.62
CA GLN A 97 11.30 16.92 0.15
C GLN A 97 10.63 15.88 1.04
N ASP A 98 11.32 15.28 2.02
CA ASP A 98 10.68 14.36 2.97
C ASP A 98 9.65 15.08 3.85
N TYR A 99 9.88 16.38 4.11
CA TYR A 99 8.85 17.28 4.63
C TYR A 99 7.89 17.64 3.49
N SER A 100 6.77 16.95 3.42
CA SER A 100 5.86 16.99 2.27
C SER A 100 4.40 17.12 2.68
N ASN A 101 3.63 17.76 1.81
CA ASN A 101 2.18 17.76 1.85
C ASN A 101 1.65 17.68 0.41
N PRO A 102 1.43 16.46 -0.12
CA PRO A 102 0.99 16.24 -1.50
C PRO A 102 -0.37 16.86 -1.86
N ARG A 103 -1.17 17.30 -0.87
CA ARG A 103 -2.40 18.07 -1.12
C ARG A 103 -2.10 19.52 -1.51
N VAL A 104 -1.02 20.07 -0.95
CA VAL A 104 -0.54 21.43 -1.21
C VAL A 104 0.35 21.45 -2.44
N ARG A 105 1.30 20.51 -2.53
CA ARG A 105 2.22 20.37 -3.66
C ARG A 105 2.73 18.94 -3.75
N ASP A 106 2.56 18.33 -4.93
CA ASP A 106 3.12 17.00 -5.20
C ASP A 106 4.64 17.08 -5.39
N PHE A 107 5.33 15.94 -5.26
CA PHE A 107 6.77 15.85 -5.45
C PHE A 107 7.18 16.34 -6.83
N VAL A 108 8.26 17.13 -6.88
CA VAL A 108 8.84 17.64 -8.13
C VAL A 108 10.34 17.50 -8.11
N ASP A 109 10.95 17.24 -9.25
CA ASP A 109 12.41 17.13 -9.38
C ASP A 109 13.04 16.30 -8.25
N VAL A 110 12.57 15.06 -8.08
CA VAL A 110 12.95 14.19 -6.95
C VAL A 110 14.45 13.86 -6.92
N ALA A 111 15.17 14.08 -8.03
CA ALA A 111 16.64 14.04 -8.03
C ALA A 111 17.23 15.07 -7.06
N ASN A 112 16.61 16.24 -6.95
CA ASN A 112 16.91 17.27 -5.97
C ASN A 112 16.09 17.10 -4.67
N HIS A 113 16.07 15.88 -4.11
CA HIS A 113 15.33 15.53 -2.90
C HIS A 113 15.69 16.36 -1.65
N ARG A 114 16.86 17.02 -1.64
CA ARG A 114 17.29 17.87 -0.52
C ARG A 114 16.69 19.28 -0.55
N ALA A 115 16.19 19.72 -1.69
CA ALA A 115 15.48 20.99 -1.77
C ALA A 115 14.13 20.86 -1.05
N GLU A 116 13.67 21.95 -0.43
CA GLU A 116 12.36 21.97 0.20
C GLU A 116 11.25 22.04 -0.85
N LEU A 117 10.21 21.23 -0.64
CA LEU A 117 9.04 21.20 -1.53
C LEU A 117 8.04 22.31 -1.18
N ILE A 118 7.88 22.55 0.12
CA ILE A 118 6.96 23.49 0.73
C ILE A 118 7.68 24.26 1.84
N ASP A 119 7.24 25.49 2.12
CA ASP A 119 7.75 26.29 3.22
C ASP A 119 7.29 25.70 4.56
N ARG A 120 8.21 25.09 5.31
CA ARG A 120 7.92 24.42 6.59
C ARG A 120 7.47 25.37 7.69
N GLU A 121 7.78 26.66 7.59
CA GLU A 121 7.36 27.66 8.57
C GLU A 121 5.92 28.15 8.31
N ALA A 122 5.38 27.86 7.12
CA ALA A 122 4.04 28.30 6.70
C ALA A 122 3.05 27.14 6.49
N VAL A 123 3.54 25.94 6.16
CA VAL A 123 2.71 24.81 5.78
C VAL A 123 3.06 23.59 6.63
N PRO A 124 2.09 22.99 7.37
CA PRO A 124 2.32 21.73 8.05
C PRO A 124 2.52 20.59 7.03
N ARG A 125 3.39 19.64 7.35
CA ARG A 125 3.44 18.38 6.59
C ARG A 125 2.13 17.62 6.74
N MET A 126 1.86 16.72 5.80
CA MET A 126 0.76 15.77 5.92
C MET A 126 1.28 14.46 6.55
N PRO A 127 0.80 14.07 7.74
CA PRO A 127 1.21 12.81 8.35
C PRO A 127 0.85 11.59 7.51
N TRP A 128 1.66 10.55 7.66
CA TRP A 128 1.54 9.27 6.97
C TRP A 128 1.26 8.17 7.99
N HIS A 129 0.09 7.53 7.88
CA HIS A 129 -0.30 6.41 8.73
C HIS A 129 -0.37 5.15 7.88
N ASP A 130 0.40 4.14 8.24
CA ASP A 130 0.57 2.93 7.43
C ASP A 130 0.96 1.73 8.28
N ILE A 131 0.84 0.54 7.70
CA ILE A 131 1.12 -0.75 8.34
C ILE A 131 2.11 -1.53 7.49
N HIS A 132 3.04 -2.20 8.16
CA HIS A 132 4.02 -3.09 7.54
C HIS A 132 4.35 -4.22 8.52
N CYS A 133 4.62 -5.41 8.00
CA CYS A 133 4.99 -6.56 8.82
C CYS A 133 6.39 -7.08 8.45
N ARG A 134 7.07 -7.61 9.46
CA ARG A 134 8.27 -8.45 9.31
C ARG A 134 7.82 -9.90 9.42
N LEU A 135 8.30 -10.73 8.49
CA LEU A 135 7.98 -12.13 8.35
C LEU A 135 9.27 -12.94 8.43
N GLU A 136 9.27 -13.99 9.25
CA GLU A 136 10.43 -14.87 9.46
C GLU A 136 10.01 -16.33 9.29
N GLY A 137 10.94 -17.17 8.81
CA GLY A 137 10.70 -18.59 8.60
C GLY A 137 10.16 -18.92 7.20
N PRO A 138 9.42 -20.05 7.02
CA PRO A 138 9.02 -20.54 5.69
C PRO A 138 8.25 -19.52 4.85
N VAL A 139 7.46 -18.66 5.48
CA VAL A 139 6.68 -17.63 4.78
C VAL A 139 7.55 -16.59 4.07
N ALA A 140 8.76 -16.31 4.59
CA ALA A 140 9.70 -15.39 3.92
C ALA A 140 10.21 -15.97 2.60
N LEU A 141 10.32 -17.30 2.50
CA LEU A 141 10.68 -17.99 1.27
C LEU A 141 9.57 -17.87 0.22
N ASP A 142 8.29 -17.87 0.62
CA ASP A 142 7.17 -17.62 -0.31
C ASP A 142 7.22 -16.21 -0.91
N VAL A 143 7.58 -15.20 -0.10
CA VAL A 143 7.83 -13.83 -0.59
C VAL A 143 9.04 -13.81 -1.54
N ALA A 144 10.11 -14.54 -1.21
CA ALA A 144 11.28 -14.69 -2.07
C ALA A 144 10.91 -15.33 -3.43
N HIS A 145 10.09 -16.39 -3.42
CA HIS A 145 9.60 -17.06 -4.62
C HIS A 145 8.81 -16.10 -5.51
N HIS A 146 7.96 -15.27 -4.92
CA HIS A 146 7.25 -14.23 -5.66
C HIS A 146 8.22 -13.24 -6.33
N PHE A 147 9.23 -12.75 -5.59
CA PHE A 147 10.23 -11.84 -6.14
C PHE A 147 11.04 -12.50 -7.28
N ILE A 148 11.54 -13.72 -7.07
CA ILE A 148 12.33 -14.49 -8.04
C ILE A 148 11.55 -14.71 -9.33
N LEU A 149 10.28 -15.10 -9.23
CA LEU A 149 9.38 -15.28 -10.37
C LEU A 149 9.30 -13.99 -11.20
N ARG A 150 9.05 -12.85 -10.55
CA ARG A 150 8.91 -11.56 -11.25
C ARG A 150 10.23 -11.01 -11.78
N TRP A 151 11.32 -11.22 -11.06
CA TRP A 151 12.67 -10.87 -11.51
C TRP A 151 12.99 -11.63 -12.80
N ASN A 152 12.88 -12.95 -12.77
CA ASN A 152 13.16 -13.82 -13.90
C ASN A 152 12.27 -13.50 -15.11
N PHE A 153 10.97 -13.33 -14.88
CA PHE A 153 10.02 -12.87 -15.91
C PHE A 153 10.46 -11.53 -16.53
N THR A 154 10.86 -10.56 -15.71
CA THR A 154 11.29 -9.24 -16.20
C THR A 154 12.62 -9.31 -16.96
N VAL A 155 13.56 -10.14 -16.53
CA VAL A 155 14.87 -10.31 -17.18
C VAL A 155 14.70 -10.97 -18.55
N GLU A 156 13.86 -12.02 -18.63
CA GLU A 156 13.59 -12.75 -19.87
C GLU A 156 12.86 -11.89 -20.90
N ASN A 157 11.87 -11.10 -20.48
CA ASN A 157 11.05 -10.29 -21.38
C ASN A 157 11.69 -8.95 -21.79
N LYS A 158 12.91 -8.66 -21.34
CA LYS A 158 13.61 -7.45 -21.78
C LYS A 158 14.21 -7.64 -23.17
N VAL A 159 13.93 -6.70 -24.07
CA VAL A 159 14.66 -6.58 -25.34
C VAL A 159 16.12 -6.26 -25.03
N VAL A 160 16.96 -7.29 -25.06
CA VAL A 160 18.40 -7.16 -24.85
C VAL A 160 19.00 -6.55 -26.12
N SER A 161 19.38 -5.27 -26.06
CA SER A 161 20.36 -4.75 -27.02
C SER A 161 21.63 -5.60 -26.92
N ILE A 162 22.27 -5.91 -28.04
CA ILE A 162 23.53 -6.70 -28.15
C ILE A 162 24.64 -6.21 -27.19
N ARG A 163 24.53 -4.98 -26.67
CA ARG A 163 25.50 -4.34 -25.76
C ARG A 163 25.11 -4.36 -24.28
N SER A 164 23.96 -4.91 -23.89
CA SER A 164 23.53 -4.93 -22.49
C SER A 164 24.04 -6.18 -21.78
N PRO A 165 24.76 -6.06 -20.64
CA PRO A 165 25.15 -7.22 -19.85
C PRO A 165 23.91 -8.00 -19.40
N GLN A 166 23.95 -9.32 -19.58
CA GLN A 166 22.85 -10.19 -19.18
C GLN A 166 22.73 -10.17 -17.65
N ARG A 167 21.56 -9.79 -17.14
CA ARG A 167 21.30 -9.83 -15.70
C ARG A 167 21.17 -11.31 -15.27
N PRO A 168 21.69 -11.70 -14.10
CA PRO A 168 21.59 -13.07 -13.65
C PRO A 168 20.14 -13.44 -13.34
N MET A 169 19.76 -14.67 -13.70
CA MET A 169 18.53 -15.29 -13.22
C MET A 169 18.70 -15.69 -11.76
N LEU A 170 17.61 -15.66 -11.01
CA LEU A 170 17.58 -16.05 -9.61
C LEU A 170 16.98 -17.44 -9.44
N LEU A 171 17.46 -18.16 -8.43
CA LEU A 171 16.93 -19.45 -8.03
C LEU A 171 16.48 -19.40 -6.57
N PRO A 172 15.37 -20.06 -6.23
CA PRO A 172 14.97 -20.22 -4.84
C PRO A 172 15.97 -21.10 -4.11
N PHE A 173 16.14 -20.86 -2.82
CA PHE A 173 16.87 -21.81 -1.98
C PHE A 173 16.08 -23.11 -1.87
N ALA A 174 16.77 -24.24 -1.95
CA ALA A 174 16.15 -25.56 -1.86
C ALA A 174 15.49 -25.80 -0.48
N LYS A 175 16.02 -25.14 0.56
CA LYS A 175 15.46 -25.07 1.92
C LYS A 175 15.77 -23.69 2.51
N PRO A 176 14.89 -23.14 3.36
CA PRO A 176 15.21 -21.90 4.06
C PRO A 176 16.44 -22.12 4.95
N ILE A 177 17.39 -21.18 4.91
CA ILE A 177 18.58 -21.20 5.76
C ILE A 177 18.17 -20.69 7.14
N TRP A 178 17.53 -21.54 7.95
CA TRP A 178 17.19 -21.25 9.34
C TRP A 178 18.08 -22.00 10.33
N GLU A 179 18.85 -22.99 9.87
CA GLU A 179 19.89 -23.63 10.68
C GLU A 179 21.08 -22.66 10.78
N ALA A 180 21.30 -22.12 11.99
CA ALA A 180 22.39 -21.22 12.40
C ALA A 180 22.15 -19.70 12.36
N THR A 181 20.92 -19.24 12.59
CA THR A 181 20.75 -17.96 13.29
C THR A 181 19.93 -18.14 14.56
N ASP A 182 20.63 -18.10 15.70
CA ASP A 182 20.11 -17.78 17.04
C ASP A 182 19.51 -16.36 17.12
N TYR A 183 18.84 -15.88 16.07
CA TYR A 183 17.84 -14.79 16.17
C TYR A 183 16.54 -15.30 16.83
N ALA A 184 16.59 -16.49 17.42
CA ALA A 184 15.54 -17.13 18.18
C ALA A 184 15.09 -16.22 19.33
N LEU A 185 13.96 -15.52 19.10
CA LEU A 185 12.76 -15.46 19.95
C LEU A 185 12.91 -14.91 21.38
N ASN A 186 14.11 -14.63 21.86
CA ASN A 186 14.38 -14.08 23.17
C ASN A 186 14.53 -12.57 23.05
N GLY A 187 13.38 -11.88 22.97
CA GLY A 187 13.30 -10.42 23.17
C GLY A 187 12.98 -9.57 21.94
N SER A 188 12.66 -10.15 20.78
CA SER A 188 12.35 -9.40 19.55
C SER A 188 10.90 -8.94 19.38
N GLY A 189 10.00 -9.30 20.31
CA GLY A 189 8.58 -8.92 20.21
C GLY A 189 7.84 -9.51 19.01
N THR A 190 8.23 -10.73 18.58
CA THR A 190 7.59 -11.43 17.46
C THR A 190 6.69 -12.56 17.96
N ASP A 191 5.45 -12.62 17.46
CA ASP A 191 4.48 -13.66 17.81
C ASP A 191 4.47 -14.79 16.77
N ALA A 192 4.35 -16.03 17.24
CA ALA A 192 4.18 -17.19 16.36
C ALA A 192 2.76 -17.21 15.78
N VAL A 193 2.65 -17.12 14.46
CA VAL A 193 1.36 -17.08 13.74
C VAL A 193 1.35 -18.05 12.55
N ASN A 194 0.17 -18.56 12.23
CA ASN A 194 -0.05 -19.21 10.93
C ASN A 194 -0.18 -18.12 9.87
N CYS A 195 0.77 -18.06 8.94
CA CYS A 195 0.82 -17.01 7.92
C CYS A 195 0.74 -17.62 6.52
N GLN A 196 -0.01 -16.99 5.63
CA GLN A 196 -0.14 -17.36 4.23
C GLN A 196 0.10 -16.11 3.37
N ILE A 197 1.03 -16.20 2.43
CA ILE A 197 1.20 -15.15 1.42
C ILE A 197 0.07 -15.22 0.40
N VAL A 198 -0.51 -14.07 0.12
CA VAL A 198 -1.51 -13.84 -0.93
C VAL A 198 -1.01 -12.76 -1.89
N ARG A 199 -1.48 -12.76 -3.14
CA ARG A 199 -1.06 -11.80 -4.16
C ARG A 199 -2.13 -11.54 -5.22
N SER A 200 -1.94 -10.44 -5.94
CA SER A 200 -2.64 -10.09 -7.17
C SER A 200 -1.61 -10.06 -8.30
N LEU A 201 -1.64 -11.06 -9.18
CA LEU A 201 -0.62 -11.23 -10.22
C LEU A 201 -1.27 -11.81 -11.48
N CYS A 202 -0.80 -11.43 -12.67
CA CYS A 202 -1.33 -11.97 -13.92
C CYS A 202 -0.29 -11.94 -15.03
N GLN A 203 -0.73 -12.21 -16.26
CA GLN A 203 0.15 -12.42 -17.41
C GLN A 203 1.13 -11.27 -17.64
N TRP A 204 0.67 -10.00 -17.53
CA TRP A 204 1.54 -8.86 -17.80
C TRP A 204 2.56 -8.62 -16.68
N SER A 205 2.22 -8.95 -15.43
CA SER A 205 3.01 -8.58 -14.24
C SER A 205 3.95 -9.68 -13.75
N GLY A 206 3.69 -10.94 -14.12
CA GLY A 206 4.52 -12.08 -13.74
C GLY A 206 4.41 -13.30 -14.65
N GLY A 207 3.76 -13.20 -15.81
CA GLY A 207 3.71 -14.30 -16.79
C GLY A 207 2.89 -15.53 -16.38
N ILE A 208 1.96 -15.38 -15.42
CA ILE A 208 1.10 -16.46 -14.94
C ILE A 208 -0.39 -16.18 -15.20
N ALA A 209 -1.22 -17.23 -15.08
CA ALA A 209 -2.66 -17.08 -15.00
C ALA A 209 -3.05 -16.13 -13.85
N THR A 210 -4.13 -15.36 -14.04
CA THR A 210 -4.56 -14.35 -13.06
C THR A 210 -4.83 -14.99 -11.70
N GLU A 211 -4.04 -14.58 -10.71
CA GLU A 211 -4.23 -14.88 -9.30
C GLU A 211 -4.85 -13.67 -8.61
N LYS A 212 -5.85 -13.93 -7.78
CA LYS A 212 -6.63 -12.93 -7.03
C LYS A 212 -6.81 -13.34 -5.56
N SER A 213 -5.81 -14.05 -5.01
CA SER A 213 -5.85 -14.65 -3.68
C SER A 213 -6.02 -13.60 -2.57
N ILE A 214 -5.57 -12.36 -2.77
CA ILE A 214 -5.88 -11.24 -1.86
C ILE A 214 -7.39 -11.01 -1.76
N GLN A 215 -8.09 -10.90 -2.89
CA GLN A 215 -9.53 -10.65 -2.90
C GLN A 215 -10.30 -11.81 -2.27
N GLU A 216 -9.88 -13.04 -2.57
CA GLU A 216 -10.48 -14.26 -2.02
C GLU A 216 -10.33 -14.31 -0.50
N ALA A 217 -9.12 -14.07 0.01
CA ALA A 217 -8.86 -13.99 1.46
C ALA A 217 -9.69 -12.89 2.14
N TYR A 218 -9.79 -11.69 1.54
CA TYR A 218 -10.66 -10.63 2.06
C TYR A 218 -12.12 -11.10 2.21
N ILE A 219 -12.67 -11.70 1.16
CA ILE A 219 -14.07 -12.14 1.13
C ILE A 219 -14.31 -13.26 2.16
N ASP A 220 -13.39 -14.23 2.25
CA ASP A 220 -13.52 -15.36 3.16
C ASP A 220 -13.45 -14.93 4.62
N LEU A 221 -12.54 -14.03 4.96
CA LEU A 221 -12.44 -13.43 6.30
C LEU A 221 -13.71 -12.65 6.67
N ILE A 222 -14.24 -11.84 5.75
CA ILE A 222 -15.48 -11.09 5.98
C ILE A 222 -16.67 -12.04 6.22
N ARG A 223 -16.79 -13.09 5.42
CA ARG A 223 -17.90 -14.05 5.52
C ARG A 223 -17.87 -14.86 6.81
N THR A 224 -16.69 -15.14 7.34
CA THR A 224 -16.50 -15.97 8.54
C THR A 224 -16.43 -15.18 9.84
N ALA A 225 -16.34 -13.84 9.77
CA ALA A 225 -16.30 -12.95 10.94
C ALA A 225 -17.48 -13.19 11.89
N GLN A 226 -17.27 -13.15 13.20
CA GLN A 226 -18.27 -13.46 14.22
C GLN A 226 -18.70 -12.23 15.03
N HIS A 227 -17.76 -11.31 15.29
CA HIS A 227 -17.92 -10.21 16.23
C HIS A 227 -17.65 -8.86 15.60
N PHE A 228 -16.50 -8.69 14.94
CA PHE A 228 -16.20 -7.41 14.31
C PHE A 228 -15.17 -7.51 13.19
N ILE A 229 -15.18 -6.49 12.34
CA ILE A 229 -14.19 -6.26 11.30
C ILE A 229 -13.68 -4.83 11.47
N TYR A 230 -12.37 -4.67 11.58
CA TYR A 230 -11.69 -3.38 11.56
C TYR A 230 -10.91 -3.28 10.24
N ILE A 231 -11.13 -2.22 9.47
CA ILE A 231 -10.47 -2.02 8.16
C ILE A 231 -9.81 -0.66 8.17
N GLU A 232 -8.52 -0.61 7.85
CA GLU A 232 -7.85 0.61 7.42
C GLU A 232 -7.47 0.48 5.95
N ASN A 233 -8.01 1.35 5.11
CA ASN A 233 -7.67 1.31 3.71
C ASN A 233 -7.63 2.70 3.07
N GLN A 234 -6.59 2.92 2.25
CA GLN A 234 -6.45 4.12 1.44
C GLN A 234 -7.64 4.35 0.50
N PHE A 235 -8.26 3.27 0.01
CA PHE A 235 -9.40 3.35 -0.89
C PHE A 235 -10.51 2.39 -0.47
N PHE A 236 -11.75 2.78 -0.72
CA PHE A 236 -12.88 1.86 -0.62
C PHE A 236 -13.76 1.97 -1.86
N VAL A 237 -13.35 1.25 -2.92
CA VAL A 237 -14.08 1.14 -4.18
C VAL A 237 -14.40 -0.33 -4.44
N SER A 238 -15.67 -0.67 -4.35
CA SER A 238 -16.19 -2.03 -4.48
C SER A 238 -17.60 -2.03 -5.05
N GLY A 239 -18.04 -3.17 -5.59
CA GLY A 239 -19.34 -3.30 -6.24
C GLY A 239 -20.09 -4.56 -5.80
N PHE A 240 -21.41 -4.50 -5.89
CA PHE A 240 -22.30 -5.65 -5.71
C PHE A 240 -22.30 -6.57 -6.93
N GLU A 241 -22.87 -7.76 -6.78
CA GLU A 241 -23.12 -8.62 -7.95
C GLU A 241 -23.84 -7.85 -9.08
N HIS A 242 -23.47 -8.19 -10.32
CA HIS A 242 -23.94 -7.55 -11.56
C HIS A 242 -23.52 -6.08 -11.81
N GLU A 243 -22.74 -5.47 -10.91
CA GLU A 243 -22.10 -4.17 -11.21
C GLU A 243 -21.07 -4.32 -12.35
N LYS A 244 -21.24 -3.51 -13.40
CA LYS A 244 -20.41 -3.56 -14.62
C LYS A 244 -19.09 -2.82 -14.49
N ASN A 245 -19.08 -1.74 -13.70
CA ASN A 245 -17.94 -0.82 -13.64
C ASN A 245 -16.92 -1.24 -12.56
N VAL A 246 -17.36 -1.95 -11.52
CA VAL A 246 -16.51 -2.37 -10.39
C VAL A 246 -16.66 -3.87 -10.17
N ALA A 247 -15.57 -4.61 -10.35
CA ALA A 247 -15.61 -6.08 -10.43
C ALA A 247 -15.38 -6.81 -9.09
N ASN A 248 -14.69 -6.18 -8.13
CA ASN A 248 -14.45 -6.81 -6.83
C ASN A 248 -15.74 -6.84 -5.98
N ARG A 249 -15.84 -7.81 -5.05
CA ARG A 249 -17.06 -8.12 -4.29
C ARG A 249 -16.89 -8.00 -2.77
N VAL A 250 -15.99 -7.12 -2.34
CA VAL A 250 -15.73 -6.89 -0.91
C VAL A 250 -16.93 -6.25 -0.22
N VAL A 251 -17.55 -5.21 -0.82
CA VAL A 251 -18.76 -4.57 -0.26
C VAL A 251 -19.96 -5.51 -0.25
N ASP A 252 -20.04 -6.39 -1.24
CA ASP A 252 -21.06 -7.42 -1.33
C ASP A 252 -20.97 -8.40 -0.14
N ALA A 253 -19.76 -8.88 0.15
CA ALA A 253 -19.49 -9.72 1.33
C ALA A 253 -19.80 -8.99 2.65
N LEU A 254 -19.41 -7.71 2.79
CA LEU A 254 -19.71 -6.91 3.98
C LEU A 254 -21.21 -6.75 4.19
N TYR A 255 -21.95 -6.41 3.14
CA TYR A 255 -23.40 -6.27 3.18
C TYR A 255 -24.07 -7.57 3.66
N HIS A 256 -23.74 -8.70 3.02
CA HIS A 256 -24.34 -9.99 3.39
C HIS A 256 -24.00 -10.39 4.83
N ARG A 257 -22.76 -10.12 5.27
CA ARG A 257 -22.36 -10.42 6.64
C ARG A 257 -23.13 -9.57 7.67
N ILE A 258 -23.30 -8.28 7.41
CA ILE A 258 -24.06 -7.36 8.28
C ILE A 258 -25.54 -7.78 8.33
N VAL A 259 -26.15 -8.08 7.18
CA VAL A 259 -27.55 -8.54 7.12
C VAL A 259 -27.73 -9.83 7.93
N ALA A 260 -26.83 -10.81 7.78
CA ALA A 260 -26.88 -12.04 8.56
C ALA A 260 -26.76 -11.79 10.08
N ALA A 261 -25.91 -10.85 10.52
CA ALA A 261 -25.84 -10.46 11.92
C ALA A 261 -27.14 -9.82 12.40
N HIS A 262 -27.74 -8.95 11.59
CA HIS A 262 -28.99 -8.29 11.90
C HIS A 262 -30.15 -9.27 12.07
N GLU A 263 -30.33 -10.18 11.12
CA GLU A 263 -31.37 -11.21 11.15
C GLU A 263 -31.20 -12.15 12.35
N ALA A 264 -29.95 -12.49 12.68
CA ALA A 264 -29.62 -13.30 13.86
C ALA A 264 -29.62 -12.52 15.18
N LYS A 265 -29.93 -11.21 15.17
CA LYS A 265 -29.89 -10.31 16.34
C LYS A 265 -28.54 -10.35 17.07
N GLN A 266 -27.45 -10.49 16.33
CA GLN A 266 -26.09 -10.55 16.86
C GLN A 266 -25.50 -9.15 17.02
N THR A 267 -24.67 -8.99 18.05
CA THR A 267 -23.79 -7.82 18.14
C THR A 267 -22.64 -8.01 17.16
N PHE A 268 -22.64 -7.23 16.09
CA PHE A 268 -21.61 -7.24 15.05
C PHE A 268 -21.25 -5.81 14.64
N ARG A 269 -19.96 -5.52 14.44
CA ARG A 269 -19.46 -4.16 14.12
C ARG A 269 -18.45 -4.18 12.99
N VAL A 270 -18.55 -3.23 12.08
CA VAL A 270 -17.59 -2.96 11.01
C VAL A 270 -17.09 -1.52 11.17
N MET A 271 -15.80 -1.37 11.42
CA MET A 271 -15.14 -0.08 11.58
C MET A 271 -14.25 0.15 10.38
N PHE A 272 -14.49 1.21 9.63
CA PHE A 272 -13.73 1.53 8.43
C PHE A 272 -12.98 2.85 8.61
N LEU A 273 -11.66 2.80 8.69
CA LEU A 273 -10.78 3.95 8.68
C LEU A 273 -10.25 4.20 7.27
N MET A 274 -10.39 5.43 6.80
CA MET A 274 -9.94 5.83 5.47
C MET A 274 -9.50 7.30 5.45
N PRO A 275 -8.66 7.73 4.49
CA PRO A 275 -8.23 9.12 4.44
C PRO A 275 -9.44 10.03 4.16
N LEU A 276 -9.47 11.19 4.81
CA LEU A 276 -10.55 12.18 4.65
C LEU A 276 -10.68 12.64 3.19
N LEU A 277 -9.55 12.72 2.49
CA LEU A 277 -9.46 13.01 1.06
C LEU A 277 -8.36 12.15 0.44
N PRO A 278 -8.53 11.70 -0.82
CA PRO A 278 -7.42 11.14 -1.58
C PRO A 278 -6.25 12.15 -1.72
N SER A 279 -5.02 11.65 -1.67
CA SER A 279 -3.79 12.44 -1.73
C SER A 279 -3.42 12.82 -3.16
N PHE A 280 -4.17 13.76 -3.73
CA PHE A 280 -3.84 14.44 -4.99
C PHE A 280 -3.71 15.94 -4.73
N GLU A 281 -2.80 16.58 -5.46
CA GLU A 281 -2.61 18.03 -5.39
C GLU A 281 -3.90 18.78 -5.75
N GLY A 282 -4.16 19.85 -5.00
CA GLY A 282 -5.21 20.82 -5.30
C GLY A 282 -6.52 20.58 -4.54
N ALA A 283 -7.30 21.66 -4.42
CA ALA A 283 -8.60 21.65 -3.75
C ALA A 283 -9.63 20.82 -4.54
N VAL A 284 -10.57 20.17 -3.84
CA VAL A 284 -11.65 19.37 -4.45
C VAL A 284 -12.45 20.15 -5.51
N THR A 285 -12.63 21.46 -5.27
CA THR A 285 -13.36 22.40 -6.13
C THR A 285 -12.55 22.90 -7.33
N SER A 286 -11.24 22.64 -7.38
CA SER A 286 -10.39 23.12 -8.46
C SER A 286 -10.70 22.40 -9.78
N SER A 287 -10.62 23.10 -10.91
CA SER A 287 -10.86 22.49 -12.22
C SER A 287 -9.87 21.36 -12.54
N SER A 288 -8.64 21.44 -12.03
CA SER A 288 -7.55 20.47 -12.23
C SER A 288 -7.67 19.18 -11.40
N SER A 289 -8.48 19.13 -10.34
CA SER A 289 -8.62 17.93 -9.49
C SER A 289 -9.60 16.86 -10.03
N ALA A 290 -9.58 16.59 -11.33
CA ALA A 290 -10.46 15.60 -11.96
C ALA A 290 -10.25 14.17 -11.40
N SER A 291 -9.00 13.73 -11.24
CA SER A 291 -8.65 12.42 -10.68
C SER A 291 -9.13 12.25 -9.24
N LEU A 292 -8.97 13.29 -8.41
CA LEU A 292 -9.49 13.34 -7.05
C LEU A 292 -11.01 13.14 -7.02
N ARG A 293 -11.75 13.89 -7.86
CA ARG A 293 -13.21 13.76 -7.94
C ARG A 293 -13.65 12.40 -8.47
N ALA A 294 -12.91 11.80 -9.40
CA ALA A 294 -13.20 10.48 -9.93
C ALA A 294 -13.07 9.39 -8.85
N VAL A 295 -12.00 9.42 -8.06
CA VAL A 295 -11.83 8.50 -6.93
C VAL A 295 -12.92 8.70 -5.88
N MET A 296 -13.19 9.95 -5.50
CA MET A 296 -14.26 10.27 -4.55
C MET A 296 -15.63 9.82 -5.05
N HIS A 297 -15.92 9.97 -6.35
CA HIS A 297 -17.18 9.49 -6.94
C HIS A 297 -17.38 8.01 -6.68
N TRP A 298 -16.41 7.17 -7.08
CA TRP A 298 -16.52 5.73 -6.90
C TRP A 298 -16.56 5.32 -5.43
N GLN A 299 -15.79 5.99 -4.58
CA GLN A 299 -15.80 5.75 -3.13
C GLN A 299 -17.18 6.04 -2.51
N TYR A 300 -17.77 7.19 -2.83
CA TYR A 300 -19.11 7.51 -2.34
C TYR A 300 -20.19 6.61 -2.98
N THR A 301 -20.01 6.17 -4.22
CA THR A 301 -20.91 5.19 -4.85
C THR A 301 -20.88 3.83 -4.14
N THR A 302 -19.73 3.42 -3.61
CA THR A 302 -19.64 2.22 -2.77
C THR A 302 -20.27 2.44 -1.39
N ILE A 303 -20.07 3.61 -0.76
CA ILE A 303 -20.48 3.87 0.62
C ILE A 303 -21.97 4.25 0.75
N CYS A 304 -22.40 5.33 0.09
CA CYS A 304 -23.67 5.99 0.41
C CYS A 304 -24.40 6.71 -0.74
N ARG A 305 -23.96 6.58 -2.00
CA ARG A 305 -24.57 7.29 -3.14
C ARG A 305 -24.90 6.35 -4.30
N GLY A 306 -25.92 6.72 -5.07
CA GLY A 306 -26.23 6.05 -6.35
C GLY A 306 -27.38 5.04 -6.30
N GLY A 307 -28.12 4.95 -5.21
CA GLY A 307 -29.28 4.07 -5.03
C GLY A 307 -28.96 2.59 -4.77
N ASN A 308 -27.68 2.21 -4.89
CA ASN A 308 -27.20 0.83 -4.80
C ASN A 308 -25.97 0.67 -3.89
N SER A 309 -25.61 1.69 -3.10
CA SER A 309 -24.46 1.66 -2.19
C SER A 309 -24.69 0.80 -0.94
N LEU A 310 -23.63 0.56 -0.16
CA LEU A 310 -23.69 -0.22 1.09
C LEU A 310 -24.75 0.33 2.05
N LEU A 311 -24.68 1.62 2.40
CA LEU A 311 -25.61 2.22 3.37
C LEU A 311 -27.04 2.28 2.84
N GLU A 312 -27.23 2.58 1.54
CA GLU A 312 -28.57 2.60 0.93
C GLU A 312 -29.22 1.21 0.88
N ARG A 313 -28.43 0.15 0.68
CA ARG A 313 -28.94 -1.23 0.75
C ARG A 313 -29.24 -1.66 2.18
N LEU A 314 -28.33 -1.37 3.12
CA LEU A 314 -28.56 -1.69 4.54
C LEU A 314 -29.80 -0.98 5.09
N ALA A 315 -30.01 0.29 4.76
CA ALA A 315 -31.17 1.06 5.24
C ALA A 315 -32.53 0.51 4.80
N LYS A 316 -32.59 -0.38 3.80
CA LYS A 316 -33.83 -1.06 3.38
C LYS A 316 -34.24 -2.20 4.32
N ILE A 317 -33.31 -2.71 5.13
CA ILE A 317 -33.49 -3.91 5.95
C ILE A 317 -33.18 -3.62 7.42
N VAL A 318 -32.10 -2.89 7.68
CA VAL A 318 -31.62 -2.50 9.01
C VAL A 318 -32.17 -1.11 9.35
N PRO A 319 -32.96 -0.95 10.43
CA PRO A 319 -33.51 0.36 10.81
C PRO A 319 -32.47 1.46 11.04
N ASP A 320 -31.32 1.08 11.59
CA ASP A 320 -30.18 1.96 11.82
C ASP A 320 -28.87 1.26 11.42
N PRO A 321 -28.39 1.46 10.17
CA PRO A 321 -27.12 0.88 9.71
C PRO A 321 -25.90 1.30 10.54
N SER A 322 -25.95 2.45 11.24
CA SER A 322 -24.82 2.93 12.06
C SER A 322 -24.54 2.04 13.26
N GLN A 323 -25.50 1.21 13.66
CA GLN A 323 -25.28 0.17 14.66
C GLN A 323 -24.30 -0.90 14.17
N TYR A 324 -24.16 -1.12 12.87
CA TYR A 324 -23.34 -2.19 12.31
C TYR A 324 -22.09 -1.69 11.60
N VAL A 325 -22.13 -0.53 10.94
CA VAL A 325 -21.00 -0.03 10.16
C VAL A 325 -20.80 1.47 10.38
N ALA A 326 -19.56 1.86 10.60
CA ALA A 326 -19.16 3.26 10.74
C ALA A 326 -17.86 3.55 9.98
N PHE A 327 -17.78 4.75 9.42
CA PHE A 327 -16.64 5.25 8.65
C PHE A 327 -15.98 6.39 9.39
N PHE A 328 -14.66 6.34 9.50
CA PHE A 328 -13.84 7.29 10.23
C PHE A 328 -12.67 7.77 9.36
N GLY A 329 -12.16 8.93 9.70
CA GLY A 329 -10.88 9.43 9.19
C GLY A 329 -10.07 10.04 10.32
N LEU A 330 -8.78 10.24 10.07
CA LEU A 330 -7.85 10.75 11.07
C LEU A 330 -7.46 12.21 10.75
N ARG A 331 -7.32 13.02 11.80
CA ARG A 331 -6.92 14.43 11.73
C ARG A 331 -6.16 14.82 12.97
N GLN A 332 -5.14 15.65 12.79
CA GLN A 332 -4.34 16.21 13.87
C GLN A 332 -4.34 17.74 13.81
N HIS A 333 -3.94 18.37 14.91
CA HIS A 333 -3.70 19.80 15.02
C HIS A 333 -2.39 20.09 15.76
N ALA A 334 -1.79 21.25 15.51
CA ALA A 334 -0.55 21.69 16.14
C ALA A 334 -0.45 23.23 16.14
N MET A 335 0.59 23.75 16.81
CA MET A 335 1.00 25.14 16.67
C MET A 335 2.13 25.24 15.64
N LEU A 336 1.94 26.06 14.61
CA LEU A 336 2.99 26.44 13.66
C LEU A 336 3.32 27.92 13.90
N GLY A 337 4.46 28.17 14.55
CA GLY A 337 4.76 29.48 15.12
C GLY A 337 3.67 29.89 16.13
N THR A 338 2.91 30.93 15.80
CA THR A 338 1.78 31.43 16.62
C THR A 338 0.42 31.01 16.09
N GLN A 339 0.34 30.28 14.98
CA GLN A 339 -0.92 29.88 14.35
C GLN A 339 -1.30 28.45 14.74
N VAL A 340 -2.58 28.24 15.08
CA VAL A 340 -3.14 26.88 15.20
C VAL A 340 -3.39 26.36 13.79
N VAL A 341 -2.78 25.22 13.46
CA VAL A 341 -2.94 24.54 12.18
C VAL A 341 -3.56 23.15 12.37
N THR A 342 -4.20 22.62 11.34
CA THR A 342 -4.73 21.25 11.32
C THR A 342 -4.52 20.61 9.97
N GLU A 343 -4.19 19.32 9.97
CA GLU A 343 -4.05 18.52 8.76
C GLU A 343 -4.63 17.10 8.98
N MET A 344 -5.15 16.50 7.92
CA MET A 344 -5.53 15.08 7.95
C MET A 344 -4.29 14.21 8.14
N ILE A 345 -4.45 13.12 8.86
CA ILE A 345 -3.46 12.05 8.85
C ILE A 345 -3.81 11.16 7.67
N TYR A 346 -2.89 10.99 6.72
CA TYR A 346 -3.15 10.23 5.51
C TYR A 346 -3.04 8.73 5.79
N ILE A 347 -4.20 8.07 5.83
CA ILE A 347 -4.30 6.62 6.00
C ILE A 347 -3.90 5.96 4.68
N HIS A 348 -2.66 5.49 4.64
CA HIS A 348 -2.10 4.69 3.56
C HIS A 348 -2.11 3.19 3.89
N SER A 349 -2.53 2.78 5.09
CA SER A 349 -2.71 1.37 5.45
C SER A 349 -3.52 0.58 4.42
N LYS A 350 -3.29 -0.74 4.39
CA LYS A 350 -4.13 -1.75 3.72
C LYS A 350 -4.40 -2.93 4.67
N LEU A 351 -4.92 -2.62 5.84
CA LEU A 351 -5.15 -3.56 6.93
C LEU A 351 -6.62 -3.98 7.00
N MET A 352 -6.87 -5.26 7.29
CA MET A 352 -8.15 -5.68 7.87
C MET A 352 -7.90 -6.68 9.01
N ILE A 353 -8.49 -6.41 10.18
CA ILE A 353 -8.48 -7.26 11.37
C ILE A 353 -9.90 -7.83 11.56
N VAL A 354 -9.98 -9.13 11.83
CA VAL A 354 -11.24 -9.84 12.07
C VAL A 354 -11.19 -10.54 13.42
N ASP A 355 -12.16 -10.23 14.27
CA ASP A 355 -12.42 -10.86 15.57
C ASP A 355 -11.20 -10.97 16.51
N ASP A 356 -10.25 -10.02 16.45
CA ASP A 356 -8.97 -10.04 17.18
C ASP A 356 -8.13 -11.32 16.97
N ARG A 357 -8.35 -12.03 15.86
CA ARG A 357 -7.74 -13.35 15.61
C ARG A 357 -7.03 -13.48 14.27
N MET A 358 -7.51 -12.75 13.27
CA MET A 358 -6.99 -12.81 11.91
C MET A 358 -6.72 -11.41 11.41
N ALA A 359 -5.64 -11.23 10.67
CA ALA A 359 -5.30 -9.98 10.01
C ALA A 359 -4.83 -10.25 8.58
N ILE A 360 -5.16 -9.33 7.68
CA ILE A 360 -4.53 -9.19 6.36
C ILE A 360 -3.87 -7.82 6.32
N ILE A 361 -2.60 -7.78 5.91
CA ILE A 361 -1.72 -6.60 5.86
C ILE A 361 -1.25 -6.39 4.42
#